data_AF-A0A7V3S198-F1
#
_entry.id   AF-A0A7V3S198-F1
#
_cell.length_a   1.000
_cell.length_b   1.000
_cell.length_c   1.000
_cell.angle_alpha   90.00
_cell.angle_beta   90.00
_cell.angle_gamma   90.00
#
_symmetry.space_group_name_H-M   'P 1'
#
loop_
_entity.id
_entity.type
_entity.pdbx_description
1 polymer ?
#
loop_
_entity_poly.entity_id
_entity_poly.type
_entity_poly.pdbx_seq_one_letter_code
_entity_poly.pdbx_strand_id
1 'polypeptide(L)'
;KVQERLAKLAGGVAFIKVAATTETEMKEKKARVEDALNATKAAVEEGIVPGGGVAYLRTLSALDGIKAGDDDEKFGINIVKKALEEPARWIAQNAGVDGSIVVDKIKNGKGGFGFNAQSMEYEDLVKAGIIDPTKVVRSAIQNAASVAGLLITTECLVAEKPEEKEKFPMPGGGHPPMY
;
A
#
# COMPACT_ATOMS: atom_id res chain seq x y z
N LYS A 1 -19.31 2.36 18.89
CA LYS A 1 -20.58 2.66 19.62
C LYS A 1 -20.38 3.52 20.88
N VAL A 2 -19.36 3.31 21.71
CA VAL A 2 -19.14 4.13 22.92
C VAL A 2 -18.57 5.53 22.61
N GLN A 3 -17.58 5.63 21.72
CA GLN A 3 -17.00 6.93 21.33
C GLN A 3 -18.00 7.87 20.65
N GLU A 4 -18.93 7.33 19.86
CA GLU A 4 -19.96 8.13 19.19
C GLU A 4 -20.96 8.75 20.20
N ARG A 5 -21.24 8.04 21.31
CA ARG A 5 -22.08 8.56 22.40
C ARG A 5 -21.34 9.63 23.21
N LEU A 6 -20.05 9.42 23.48
CA LEU A 6 -19.18 10.41 24.14
C LEU A 6 -19.07 11.70 23.30
N ALA A 7 -18.87 11.58 21.99
CA ALA A 7 -18.78 12.72 21.08
C ALA A 7 -20.08 13.54 21.03
N LYS A 8 -21.25 12.88 21.05
CA LYS A 8 -22.55 13.56 21.11
C LYS A 8 -22.75 14.32 22.42
N LEU A 9 -22.29 13.76 23.55
CA LEU A 9 -22.36 14.42 24.87
C LEU A 9 -21.41 15.61 24.98
N ALA A 10 -20.23 15.53 24.36
CA ALA A 10 -19.23 16.60 24.34
C ALA A 10 -19.51 17.69 23.27
N GLY A 11 -20.57 17.55 22.47
CA GLY A 11 -20.85 18.45 21.34
C GLY A 11 -19.83 18.36 20.19
N GLY A 12 -18.95 17.36 20.20
CA GLY A 12 -17.81 17.21 19.30
C GLY A 12 -18.10 16.33 18.08
N VAL A 13 -19.27 16.45 17.45
CA VAL A 13 -19.61 15.69 16.23
C VAL A 13 -19.54 16.62 15.01
N ALA A 14 -18.60 16.34 14.11
CA ALA A 14 -18.47 17.03 12.83
C ALA A 14 -19.03 16.16 11.69
N PHE A 15 -19.70 16.79 10.73
CA PHE A 15 -20.20 16.13 9.52
C PHE A 15 -19.49 16.69 8.29
N ILE A 16 -18.93 15.79 7.46
CA ILE A 16 -18.38 16.16 6.15
C ILE A 16 -19.39 15.69 5.09
N LYS A 17 -20.05 16.66 4.43
CA LYS A 17 -21.00 16.38 3.34
C LYS A 17 -20.24 16.42 2.01
N VAL A 18 -20.09 15.26 1.38
CA VAL A 18 -19.44 15.13 0.07
C VAL A 18 -20.50 15.17 -1.04
N ALA A 19 -20.31 16.07 -2.00
CA ALA A 19 -21.18 16.23 -3.16
C ALA A 19 -20.38 16.11 -4.47
N ALA A 20 -21.03 15.60 -5.52
CA ALA A 20 -20.47 15.49 -6.85
C ALA A 20 -21.57 15.52 -7.91
N THR A 21 -21.18 15.71 -9.17
CA THR A 21 -22.13 15.85 -10.29
C THR A 21 -22.69 14.49 -10.73
N THR A 22 -21.95 13.40 -10.49
CA THR A 22 -22.39 12.03 -10.79
C THR A 22 -22.27 11.14 -9.55
N GLU A 23 -23.06 10.06 -9.49
CA GLU A 23 -23.00 9.11 -8.37
C GLU A 23 -21.63 8.43 -8.27
N THR A 24 -21.04 8.08 -9.41
CA THR A 24 -19.70 7.46 -9.47
C THR A 24 -18.64 8.37 -8.89
N GLU A 25 -18.64 9.65 -9.27
CA GLU A 25 -17.71 10.65 -8.72
C GLU A 25 -17.96 10.90 -7.22
N MET A 26 -19.23 10.88 -6.80
CA MET A 26 -19.59 11.04 -5.38
C MET A 26 -19.01 9.91 -4.52
N LYS A 27 -19.10 8.66 -5.01
CA LYS A 27 -18.54 7.49 -4.32
C LYS A 27 -17.02 7.58 -4.19
N GLU A 28 -16.33 7.98 -5.26
CA GLU A 28 -14.87 8.13 -5.28
C GLU A 28 -14.40 9.26 -4.34
N LYS A 29 -15.02 10.45 -4.41
CA LYS A 29 -14.71 11.55 -3.49
C LYS A 29 -14.99 11.19 -2.04
N LYS A 30 -16.09 10.48 -1.79
CA LYS A 30 -16.45 10.05 -0.44
C LYS A 30 -15.40 9.07 0.11
N ALA A 31 -14.98 8.09 -0.68
CA ALA A 31 -13.94 7.15 -0.29
C ALA A 31 -12.63 7.87 0.04
N ARG A 32 -12.21 8.85 -0.78
CA ARG A 32 -11.02 9.67 -0.50
C ARG A 32 -11.10 10.44 0.83
N VAL A 33 -12.27 10.98 1.17
CA VAL A 33 -12.48 11.68 2.44
C VAL A 33 -12.42 10.73 3.63
N GLU A 34 -13.01 9.53 3.49
CA GLU A 34 -12.95 8.48 4.51
C GLU A 34 -11.51 8.00 4.74
N ASP A 35 -10.74 7.81 3.67
CA ASP A 35 -9.33 7.44 3.73
C ASP A 35 -8.49 8.51 4.42
N ALA A 36 -8.67 9.80 4.05
CA ALA A 36 -7.98 10.91 4.69
C ALA A 36 -8.29 11.00 6.20
N LEU A 37 -9.55 10.78 6.59
CA LEU A 37 -9.95 10.74 8.00
C LEU A 37 -9.25 9.61 8.75
N ASN A 38 -9.18 8.42 8.16
CA ASN A 38 -8.54 7.26 8.76
C ASN A 38 -7.02 7.43 8.86
N ALA A 39 -6.38 7.98 7.83
CA ALA A 39 -4.96 8.31 7.83
C ALA A 39 -4.63 9.34 8.93
N THR A 40 -5.45 10.39 9.07
CA THR A 40 -5.26 11.42 10.11
C THR A 40 -5.40 10.83 11.51
N LYS A 41 -6.40 9.97 11.74
CA LYS A 41 -6.54 9.26 13.03
C LYS A 41 -5.33 8.40 13.34
N ALA A 42 -4.85 7.64 12.36
CA ALA A 42 -3.66 6.80 12.50
C ALA A 42 -2.39 7.63 12.78
N ALA A 43 -2.27 8.79 12.16
CA ALA A 43 -1.16 9.71 12.37
C ALA A 43 -1.16 10.33 13.78
N VAL A 44 -2.34 10.63 14.32
CA VAL A 44 -2.47 11.12 15.70
C VAL A 44 -2.11 10.05 16.73
N GLU A 45 -2.37 8.77 16.44
CA GLU A 45 -2.11 7.67 17.36
C GLU A 45 -0.62 7.27 17.45
N GLU A 46 0.07 7.10 16.32
CA GLU A 46 1.45 6.58 16.27
C GLU A 46 2.46 7.54 15.60
N GLY A 47 2.03 8.75 15.26
CA GLY A 47 2.86 9.75 14.59
C GLY A 47 2.97 9.54 13.08
N ILE A 48 3.95 10.21 12.49
CA ILE A 48 4.20 10.27 11.05
C ILE A 48 5.65 9.93 10.72
N VAL A 49 5.87 9.43 9.51
CA VAL A 49 7.18 9.11 8.93
C VAL A 49 7.30 9.68 7.52
N PRO A 50 8.52 9.82 6.96
CA PRO A 50 8.70 10.19 5.56
C PRO A 50 7.99 9.18 4.64
N GLY A 51 7.14 9.68 3.75
CA GLY A 51 6.34 8.84 2.87
C GLY A 51 7.12 8.30 1.67
N GLY A 52 6.39 7.91 0.62
CA GLY A 52 7.01 7.50 -0.66
C GLY A 52 7.87 6.23 -0.56
N GLY A 53 7.61 5.38 0.44
CA GLY A 53 8.42 4.20 0.72
C GLY A 53 9.79 4.49 1.37
N VAL A 54 10.14 5.75 1.63
CA VAL A 54 11.42 6.12 2.26
C VAL A 54 11.52 5.52 3.66
N ALA A 55 10.44 5.53 4.44
CA ALA A 55 10.42 4.94 5.78
C ALA A 55 10.92 3.49 5.79
N TYR A 56 10.49 2.65 4.84
CA TYR A 56 10.95 1.26 4.71
C TYR A 56 12.43 1.16 4.34
N LEU A 57 12.91 2.01 3.43
CA LEU A 57 14.33 2.02 3.06
C LEU A 57 15.24 2.41 4.24
N ARG A 58 14.75 3.26 5.15
CA ARG A 58 15.50 3.66 6.35
C ARG A 58 15.61 2.54 7.38
N THR A 59 14.67 1.59 7.42
CA THR A 59 14.73 0.45 8.33
C THR A 59 15.67 -0.66 7.87
N LEU A 60 16.17 -0.64 6.62
CA LEU A 60 17.09 -1.65 6.09
C LEU A 60 18.34 -1.84 6.96
N SER A 61 18.91 -0.75 7.48
CA SER A 61 20.08 -0.80 8.36
C SER A 61 19.82 -1.53 9.69
N ALA A 62 18.58 -1.53 10.18
CA ALA A 62 18.22 -2.28 11.37
C ALA A 62 18.26 -3.80 11.14
N LEU A 63 17.99 -4.24 9.89
CA LEU A 63 18.06 -5.66 9.50
C LEU A 63 19.51 -6.17 9.41
N ASP A 64 20.51 -5.29 9.25
CA ASP A 64 21.93 -5.68 9.26
C ASP A 64 22.41 -6.11 10.67
N GLY A 65 21.71 -5.67 11.72
CA GLY A 65 22.01 -6.05 13.11
C GLY A 65 21.45 -7.41 13.54
N ILE A 66 20.62 -8.04 12.71
CA ILE A 66 20.00 -9.33 13.03
C ILE A 66 20.99 -10.45 12.73
N LYS A 67 21.33 -11.24 13.75
CA LYS A 67 22.16 -12.44 13.60
C LYS A 67 21.27 -13.61 13.18
N ALA A 68 21.50 -14.15 12.00
CA ALA A 68 20.88 -15.39 11.57
C ALA A 68 21.49 -16.59 12.29
N GLY A 69 20.66 -17.56 12.66
CA GLY A 69 21.06 -18.85 13.23
C GLY A 69 21.60 -19.82 12.18
N ASP A 70 21.09 -19.76 10.95
CA ASP A 70 21.50 -20.57 9.81
C ASP A 70 21.37 -19.82 8.46
N ASP A 71 21.68 -20.52 7.36
CA ASP A 71 21.63 -19.96 6.01
C ASP A 71 20.20 -19.70 5.53
N ASP A 72 19.21 -20.45 6.01
CA ASP A 72 17.79 -20.28 5.64
C ASP A 72 17.20 -19.03 6.30
N GLU A 73 17.51 -18.79 7.58
CA GLU A 73 17.16 -17.54 8.26
C GLU A 73 17.83 -16.33 7.60
N LYS A 74 19.10 -16.48 7.19
CA LYS A 74 19.81 -15.43 6.44
C LYS A 74 19.13 -15.14 5.11
N PHE A 75 18.66 -16.17 4.41
CA PHE A 75 17.89 -16.02 3.18
C PHE A 75 16.56 -15.29 3.45
N GLY A 76 15.84 -15.65 4.51
CA GLY A 76 14.62 -14.97 4.95
C GLY A 76 14.81 -13.48 5.22
N ILE A 77 15.90 -13.09 5.90
CA ILE A 77 16.25 -11.67 6.12
C ILE A 77 16.44 -10.95 4.78
N ASN A 78 17.10 -11.57 3.81
CA ASN A 78 17.32 -10.98 2.48
C ASN A 78 16.01 -10.80 1.69
N ILE A 79 15.06 -11.73 1.83
CA ILE A 79 13.72 -11.58 1.24
C ILE A 79 13.04 -10.32 1.79
N VAL A 80 13.06 -10.14 3.11
CA VAL A 80 12.45 -8.95 3.76
C VAL A 80 13.15 -7.67 3.30
N LYS A 81 14.49 -7.65 3.24
CA LYS A 81 15.25 -6.50 2.72
C LYS A 81 14.80 -6.11 1.32
N LYS A 82 14.67 -7.09 0.42
CA LYS A 82 14.22 -6.86 -0.95
C LYS A 82 12.77 -6.35 -0.98
N ALA A 83 11.87 -6.96 -0.20
CA ALA A 83 10.46 -6.57 -0.16
C ALA A 83 10.26 -5.13 0.34
N LEU A 84 11.09 -4.65 1.26
CA LEU A 84 11.03 -3.27 1.77
C LEU A 84 11.42 -2.21 0.73
N GLU A 85 12.12 -2.59 -0.35
CA GLU A 85 12.45 -1.69 -1.46
C GLU A 85 11.29 -1.52 -2.45
N GLU A 86 10.41 -2.51 -2.53
CA GLU A 86 9.34 -2.58 -3.53
C GLU A 86 8.38 -1.38 -3.48
N PRO A 87 7.93 -0.87 -2.31
CA PRO A 87 7.02 0.27 -2.28
C PRO A 87 7.59 1.51 -2.98
N ALA A 88 8.85 1.88 -2.71
CA ALA A 88 9.50 3.01 -3.36
C ALA A 88 9.74 2.74 -4.86
N ARG A 89 10.12 1.51 -5.20
CA ARG A 89 10.31 1.06 -6.59
C ARG A 89 9.03 1.21 -7.41
N TRP A 90 7.90 0.72 -6.91
CA TRP A 90 6.61 0.78 -7.60
C TRP A 90 6.08 2.20 -7.74
N ILE A 91 6.26 3.05 -6.72
CA ILE A 91 5.88 4.46 -6.80
C ILE A 91 6.66 5.15 -7.93
N ALA A 92 7.98 4.94 -8.00
CA ALA A 92 8.83 5.46 -9.06
C ALA A 92 8.46 4.91 -10.46
N GLN A 93 8.24 3.59 -10.55
CA GLN A 93 7.86 2.92 -11.81
C GLN A 93 6.54 3.47 -12.36
N ASN A 94 5.55 3.67 -11.49
CA ASN A 94 4.25 4.23 -11.86
C ASN A 94 4.34 5.72 -12.26
N ALA A 95 5.37 6.43 -11.78
CA ALA A 95 5.69 7.79 -12.21
C ALA A 95 6.50 7.83 -13.52
N GLY A 96 6.84 6.68 -14.12
CA GLY A 96 7.55 6.58 -15.39
C GLY A 96 9.07 6.69 -15.30
N VAL A 97 9.66 6.53 -14.11
CA VAL A 97 11.12 6.51 -13.91
C VAL A 97 11.60 5.13 -13.44
N ASP A 98 12.88 4.84 -13.66
CA ASP A 98 13.48 3.58 -13.22
C ASP A 98 13.52 3.50 -11.68
N GLY A 99 12.71 2.60 -11.13
CA GLY A 99 12.60 2.42 -9.69
C GLY A 99 13.89 1.94 -9.02
N SER A 100 14.77 1.22 -9.74
CA SER A 100 16.06 0.77 -9.19
C SER A 100 16.97 1.96 -8.91
N ILE A 101 17.08 2.87 -9.88
CA ILE A 101 17.90 4.08 -9.77
C ILE A 101 17.38 4.96 -8.63
N VAL A 102 16.06 5.10 -8.53
CA VAL A 102 15.42 5.87 -7.47
C VAL A 102 15.71 5.27 -6.10
N VAL A 103 15.47 3.96 -5.92
CA VAL A 103 15.72 3.27 -4.65
C VAL A 103 17.18 3.40 -4.22
N ASP A 104 18.14 3.16 -5.13
CA ASP A 104 19.56 3.27 -4.81
C ASP A 104 19.95 4.68 -4.39
N LYS A 105 19.42 5.70 -5.06
CA LYS A 105 19.67 7.09 -4.70
C LYS A 105 19.07 7.44 -3.33
N ILE A 106 17.86 6.98 -3.03
CA ILE A 106 17.24 7.19 -1.71
C ILE A 106 18.02 6.48 -0.61
N LYS A 107 18.49 5.24 -0.83
CA LYS A 107 19.28 4.46 0.14
C LYS A 107 20.58 5.17 0.53
N ASN A 108 21.23 5.86 -0.41
CA ASN A 108 22.42 6.66 -0.16
C ASN A 108 22.16 8.00 0.55
N GLY A 109 20.89 8.40 0.69
CA GLY A 109 20.49 9.58 1.45
C GLY A 109 20.27 9.31 2.95
N LYS A 110 19.86 10.35 3.68
CA LYS A 110 19.59 10.29 5.13
C LYS A 110 18.27 10.98 5.48
N GLY A 111 17.69 10.61 6.61
CA GLY A 111 16.46 11.22 7.12
C GLY A 111 15.32 11.17 6.09
N GLY A 112 14.64 12.31 5.90
CA GLY A 112 13.53 12.47 4.97
C GLY A 112 13.90 12.58 3.49
N PHE A 113 15.18 12.48 3.12
CA PHE A 113 15.59 12.50 1.71
C PHE A 113 14.91 11.38 0.93
N GLY A 114 14.15 11.74 -0.10
CA GLY A 114 13.37 10.82 -0.91
C GLY A 114 13.13 11.36 -2.32
N PHE A 115 12.39 10.58 -3.11
CA PHE A 115 11.97 10.98 -4.44
C PHE A 115 10.50 11.41 -4.40
N ASN A 116 10.23 12.66 -4.77
CA ASN A 116 8.88 13.15 -4.92
C ASN A 116 8.38 12.77 -6.33
N ALA A 117 7.49 11.78 -6.40
CA ALA A 117 6.93 11.30 -7.67
C ALA A 117 5.96 12.28 -8.35
N GLN A 118 5.52 13.33 -7.66
CA GLN A 118 4.65 14.36 -8.22
C GLN A 118 5.46 15.45 -8.94
N SER A 119 6.58 15.90 -8.36
CA SER A 119 7.48 16.90 -8.95
C SER A 119 8.63 16.28 -9.75
N MET A 120 8.89 14.99 -9.59
CA MET A 120 10.03 14.26 -10.16
C MET A 120 11.39 14.71 -9.61
N GLU A 121 11.41 15.29 -8.40
CA GLU A 121 12.62 15.82 -7.76
C GLU A 121 13.03 15.01 -6.52
N TYR A 122 14.30 15.14 -6.14
CA TYR A 122 14.82 14.56 -4.89
C TYR A 122 14.92 15.64 -3.83
N GLU A 123 14.17 15.47 -2.75
CA GLU A 123 14.04 16.47 -1.70
C GLU A 123 13.75 15.83 -0.34
N ASP A 124 13.59 16.66 0.68
CA ASP A 124 13.12 16.22 1.99
C ASP A 124 11.60 16.06 1.95
N LEU A 125 11.14 14.81 1.87
CA LEU A 125 9.72 14.50 1.70
C LEU A 125 8.86 14.98 2.88
N VAL A 126 9.42 15.05 4.09
CA VAL A 126 8.68 15.58 5.24
C VAL A 126 8.43 17.08 5.06
N LYS A 127 9.42 17.82 4.56
CA LYS A 127 9.26 19.26 4.25
C LYS A 127 8.34 19.50 3.05
N ALA A 128 8.34 18.59 2.08
CA ALA A 128 7.44 18.61 0.94
C ALA A 128 5.99 18.21 1.30
N GLY A 129 5.74 17.77 2.54
CA GLY A 129 4.42 17.32 3.00
C GLY A 129 4.03 15.90 2.58
N ILE A 130 4.99 15.12 2.04
CA ILE A 130 4.81 13.71 1.67
C ILE A 130 5.16 12.86 2.90
N ILE A 131 4.13 12.62 3.70
CA ILE A 131 4.23 11.91 4.98
C ILE A 131 3.23 10.76 5.02
N ASP A 132 3.62 9.67 5.66
CA ASP A 132 2.75 8.52 5.91
C ASP A 132 2.52 8.32 7.41
N PRO A 133 1.31 7.92 7.86
CA PRO A 133 1.09 7.56 9.25
C PRO A 133 1.93 6.34 9.65
N THR A 134 2.69 6.42 10.75
CA THR A 134 3.56 5.33 11.23
C THR A 134 2.80 4.02 11.39
N LYS A 135 1.59 4.10 11.93
CA LYS A 135 0.70 2.94 12.14
C LYS A 135 0.43 2.20 10.83
N VAL A 136 0.16 2.93 9.74
CA VAL A 136 -0.18 2.33 8.45
C VAL A 136 1.04 1.61 7.88
N VAL A 137 2.21 2.26 7.90
CA VAL A 137 3.48 1.67 7.42
C VAL A 137 3.82 0.40 8.21
N ARG A 138 3.70 0.43 9.55
CA ARG A 138 3.94 -0.72 10.42
C ARG A 138 2.94 -1.86 10.18
N SER A 139 1.64 -1.54 10.14
CA SER A 139 0.59 -2.54 9.94
C SER A 139 0.66 -3.18 8.56
N ALA A 140 1.02 -2.42 7.52
CA ALA A 140 1.16 -2.93 6.16
C ALA A 140 2.22 -4.03 6.08
N ILE A 141 3.44 -3.79 6.61
CA ILE A 141 4.50 -4.81 6.59
C ILE A 141 4.18 -6.00 7.50
N GLN A 142 3.56 -5.78 8.67
CA GLN A 142 3.17 -6.87 9.57
C GLN A 142 2.13 -7.79 8.93
N ASN A 143 1.12 -7.23 8.27
CA ASN A 143 0.09 -8.00 7.59
C ASN A 143 0.67 -8.73 6.36
N ALA A 144 1.53 -8.05 5.58
CA ALA A 144 2.20 -8.67 4.44
C ALA A 144 3.07 -9.86 4.86
N ALA A 145 3.90 -9.69 5.90
CA ALA A 145 4.74 -10.75 6.44
C ALA A 145 3.91 -11.91 7.02
N SER A 146 2.78 -11.62 7.68
CA SER A 146 1.87 -12.64 8.22
C SER A 146 1.30 -13.54 7.12
N VAL A 147 0.77 -12.94 6.05
CA VAL A 147 0.21 -13.70 4.91
C VAL A 147 1.32 -14.43 4.15
N ALA A 148 2.46 -13.78 3.90
CA ALA A 148 3.59 -14.40 3.20
C ALA A 148 4.13 -15.61 3.98
N GLY A 149 4.27 -15.50 5.31
CA GLY A 149 4.71 -16.60 6.17
C GLY A 149 3.78 -17.81 6.07
N LEU A 150 2.47 -17.59 6.12
CA LEU A 150 1.48 -18.67 5.95
C LEU A 150 1.64 -19.35 4.57
N LEU A 151 1.70 -18.56 3.50
CA LEU A 151 1.78 -19.07 2.13
C LEU A 151 3.07 -19.85 1.85
N ILE A 152 4.22 -19.39 2.34
CA ILE A 152 5.51 -20.05 2.13
C ILE A 152 5.55 -21.43 2.81
N THR A 153 4.83 -21.61 3.92
CA THR A 153 4.73 -22.89 4.62
C THR A 153 3.59 -23.79 4.13
N THR A 154 2.84 -23.36 3.11
CA THR A 154 1.69 -24.11 2.60
C THR A 154 2.15 -25.17 1.58
N GLU A 155 2.20 -26.43 2.01
CA GLU A 155 2.60 -27.58 1.17
C GLU A 155 1.47 -28.11 0.26
N CYS A 156 0.20 -27.93 0.67
CA CYS A 156 -0.95 -28.46 -0.04
C CYS A 156 -2.17 -27.53 0.07
N LEU A 157 -2.97 -27.47 -0.99
CA LEU A 157 -4.20 -26.70 -1.06
C LEU A 157 -5.33 -27.61 -1.56
N VAL A 158 -6.42 -27.66 -0.80
CA VAL A 158 -7.65 -28.35 -1.21
C VAL A 158 -8.63 -27.30 -1.71
N ALA A 159 -9.00 -27.40 -2.99
CA ALA A 159 -9.95 -26.49 -3.63
C ALA A 159 -11.17 -27.24 -4.17
N GLU A 160 -12.27 -26.52 -4.30
CA GLU A 160 -13.45 -27.01 -5.02
C GLU A 160 -13.13 -27.15 -6.51
N LYS A 161 -13.66 -28.22 -7.13
CA LYS A 161 -13.52 -28.41 -8.57
C LYS A 161 -14.25 -27.26 -9.30
N PRO A 162 -13.62 -26.58 -10.27
CA PRO A 162 -14.31 -25.56 -11.05
C PRO A 162 -15.58 -26.14 -11.69
N GLU A 163 -16.72 -25.48 -11.48
CA GLU A 163 -17.95 -25.84 -12.17
C GLU A 163 -17.79 -25.55 -13.67
N GLU A 164 -18.13 -26.54 -14.51
CA GLU A 164 -18.28 -26.29 -15.92
C GLU A 164 -19.51 -25.41 -16.12
N LYS A 165 -19.29 -24.14 -16.47
CA LYS A 165 -20.39 -23.28 -16.92
C LYS A 165 -20.96 -23.91 -18.19
N GLU A 166 -22.22 -24.35 -18.13
CA GLU A 166 -22.94 -24.82 -19.32
C GLU A 166 -22.81 -23.76 -20.42
N LYS A 167 -22.22 -24.15 -21.54
CA LYS A 167 -22.22 -23.33 -22.74
C LYS A 167 -23.67 -23.23 -23.19
N PHE A 168 -24.33 -22.13 -22.82
CA PHE A 168 -25.62 -21.79 -23.41
C PHE A 168 -25.48 -21.89 -24.94
N PRO A 169 -26.36 -22.64 -25.63
CA PRO A 169 -26.30 -22.76 -27.07
C PRO A 169 -26.52 -21.36 -27.68
N MET A 170 -25.47 -20.80 -28.27
CA MET A 170 -25.58 -19.61 -29.10
C MET A 170 -26.49 -19.96 -30.28
N PRO A 171 -27.60 -19.24 -30.52
CA PRO A 171 -28.45 -19.47 -31.69
C PRO A 171 -27.62 -19.28 -32.96
N GLY A 172 -27.56 -20.33 -33.79
CA GLY A 172 -26.81 -20.32 -35.04
C GLY A 172 -27.30 -19.23 -35.99
N GLY A 173 -26.51 -18.15 -36.11
CA GLY A 173 -26.70 -17.10 -37.11
C GLY A 173 -26.18 -17.54 -38.47
N GLY A 174 -26.98 -18.32 -39.21
CA GLY A 174 -26.77 -18.57 -40.62
C GLY A 174 -27.37 -17.46 -41.47
N HIS A 175 -26.53 -16.59 -42.02
CA HIS A 175 -26.86 -15.86 -43.25
C HIS A 175 -25.62 -15.82 -44.16
N PRO A 176 -25.69 -16.36 -45.39
CA PRO A 176 -24.59 -16.31 -46.33
C PRO A 176 -24.47 -14.91 -46.97
N PRO A 177 -23.28 -14.53 -47.46
CA PRO A 177 -23.04 -13.20 -48.03
C PRO A 177 -23.71 -13.07 -49.40
N MET A 178 -24.52 -12.01 -49.57
CA MET A 178 -24.98 -11.57 -50.89
C MET A 178 -23.95 -10.61 -51.48
N TYR A 179 -23.58 -10.89 -52.74
CA TYR A 179 -22.71 -10.10 -53.60
C TYR A 179 -23.18 -8.65 -53.76
#